data_AF-A0AAV5IPQ6-F1
#
_entry.id   AF-A0AAV5IPQ6-F1
#
_cell.length_a   1.000
_cell.length_b   1.000
_cell.length_c   1.000
_cell.angle_alpha   90.00
_cell.angle_beta   90.00
_cell.angle_gamma   90.00
#
_symmetry.space_group_name_H-M   'P 1'
#
loop_
_entity.id
_entity.type
_entity.pdbx_description
1 polymer ?
#
loop_
_entity_poly.entity_id
_entity_poly.type
_entity_poly.pdbx_seq_one_letter_code
_entity_poly.pdbx_strand_id
1 'polypeptide(L)'
;MALRRGGDLHGSVTVSVIASCVEKLTSLCKLINPKVESNSFLVISYILNAAARLSEFVVSSEGQLSIQKQNPYPPEVIESSITQESDALESMWTGAIHIPFMLEKAIEPVTLQVPSKGYHVDAIAQKIGLPDAKRLLASRYSETFIW
;
A
#
# COMPACT_ATOMS: atom_id res chain seq x y z
N MET A 1 -6.67 -8.79 -3.94
CA MET A 1 -5.36 -8.11 -3.90
C MET A 1 -4.57 -8.37 -2.61
N ALA A 2 -4.98 -7.93 -1.40
CA ALA A 2 -4.20 -8.18 -0.17
C ALA A 2 -4.36 -9.60 0.43
N LEU A 3 -5.57 -10.17 0.40
CA LEU A 3 -5.84 -11.56 0.82
C LEU A 3 -5.20 -12.62 -0.10
N ARG A 4 -4.55 -12.21 -1.19
CA ARG A 4 -3.83 -13.12 -2.10
C ARG A 4 -2.32 -13.02 -1.96
N ARG A 5 -1.83 -12.16 -1.06
CA ARG A 5 -0.40 -12.07 -0.76
C ARG A 5 0.01 -13.34 -0.03
N GLY A 6 1.17 -13.88 -0.37
CA GLY A 6 1.70 -15.10 0.25
C GLY A 6 2.30 -14.86 1.63
N GLY A 7 2.34 -15.91 2.45
CA GLY A 7 3.03 -15.92 3.74
C GLY A 7 2.58 -14.79 4.70
N ASP A 8 3.55 -14.15 5.34
CA ASP A 8 3.34 -13.10 6.37
C ASP A 8 2.73 -11.79 5.84
N LEU A 9 2.51 -11.71 4.53
CA LEU A 9 1.89 -10.57 3.87
C LEU A 9 0.38 -10.78 3.65
N HIS A 10 -0.13 -12.00 3.85
CA HIS A 10 -1.53 -12.35 3.62
C HIS A 10 -2.49 -11.45 4.41
N GLY A 11 -3.40 -10.77 3.70
CA GLY A 11 -4.39 -9.88 4.30
C GLY A 11 -3.83 -8.58 4.88
N SER A 12 -2.52 -8.36 4.77
CA SER A 12 -1.86 -7.12 5.17
C SER A 12 -1.99 -6.08 4.06
N VAL A 13 -2.40 -4.87 4.42
CA VAL A 13 -2.57 -3.72 3.52
C VAL A 13 -1.59 -2.62 3.93
N THR A 14 -0.87 -2.05 2.96
CA THR A 14 0.05 -0.93 3.22
C THR A 14 -0.73 0.35 3.57
N VAL A 15 -0.35 1.01 4.67
CA VAL A 15 -1.01 2.22 5.20
C VAL A 15 -0.92 3.39 4.23
N SER A 16 0.18 3.53 3.51
CA SER A 16 0.34 4.61 2.53
C SER A 16 -0.68 4.50 1.39
N VAL A 17 -1.09 3.28 1.02
CA VAL A 17 -2.17 3.03 0.04
C VAL A 17 -3.53 3.41 0.61
N ILE A 18 -3.78 3.10 1.89
CA ILE A 18 -5.00 3.55 2.58
C ILE A 18 -5.06 5.09 2.59
N ALA A 19 -3.92 5.74 2.90
CA ALA A 19 -3.81 7.19 2.95
C ALA A 19 -4.03 7.84 1.57
N SER A 20 -3.52 7.24 0.49
CA SER A 20 -3.66 7.78 -0.87
C SER A 20 -5.04 7.52 -1.50
N CYS A 21 -5.67 6.37 -1.21
CA CYS A 21 -6.90 5.95 -1.89
C CYS A 21 -8.19 6.41 -1.19
N VAL A 22 -8.16 6.74 0.10
CA VAL A 22 -9.38 7.08 0.85
C VAL A 22 -9.46 8.58 1.09
N GLU A 23 -10.08 9.30 0.16
CA GLU A 23 -10.24 10.77 0.23
C GLU A 23 -10.86 11.23 1.55
N LYS A 24 -11.86 10.49 2.06
CA LYS A 24 -12.50 10.78 3.34
C LYS A 24 -11.51 10.79 4.50
N LEU A 25 -10.53 9.88 4.52
CA LEU A 25 -9.50 9.85 5.56
C LEU A 25 -8.59 11.07 5.46
N THR A 26 -8.17 11.43 4.25
CA THR A 26 -7.36 12.63 4.04
C THR A 26 -8.09 13.89 4.50
N SER A 27 -9.38 14.04 4.16
CA SER A 27 -10.20 15.18 4.60
C SER A 27 -10.39 15.23 6.12
N LEU A 28 -10.63 14.09 6.78
CA LEU A 28 -10.70 14.02 8.24
C LEU A 28 -9.37 14.39 8.89
N CYS A 29 -8.25 13.92 8.34
CA CYS A 29 -6.91 14.28 8.84
C CYS A 29 -6.64 15.78 8.71
N LYS A 30 -7.12 16.44 7.63
CA LYS A 30 -7.01 17.89 7.45
C LYS A 30 -7.79 18.67 8.50
N LEU A 31 -8.99 18.19 8.87
CA LEU A 31 -9.79 18.79 9.96
C LEU A 31 -9.09 18.68 11.31
N ILE A 32 -8.39 17.57 11.56
CA ILE A 32 -7.60 17.37 12.80
C ILE A 32 -6.37 18.28 12.81
N ASN A 33 -5.64 18.33 11.69
CA ASN A 33 -4.42 19.12 11.57
C ASN A 33 -4.18 19.54 10.11
N PRO A 34 -4.36 20.83 9.76
CA PRO A 34 -4.13 21.32 8.40
C PRO A 34 -2.70 21.09 7.88
N LYS A 35 -1.69 20.89 8.75
CA LYS A 35 -0.30 20.59 8.33
C LYS A 35 -0.18 19.29 7.52
N VAL A 36 -1.19 18.44 7.50
CA VAL A 36 -1.21 17.26 6.62
C VAL A 36 -1.17 17.64 5.13
N GLU A 37 -1.47 18.90 4.78
CA GLU A 37 -1.32 19.41 3.41
C GLU A 37 0.15 19.55 2.98
N SER A 38 1.01 20.02 3.88
CA SER A 38 2.45 20.12 3.63
C SER A 38 3.23 18.87 4.04
N ASN A 39 2.64 18.00 4.86
CA ASN A 39 3.30 16.78 5.35
C ASN A 39 2.34 15.57 5.32
N SER A 40 2.43 14.75 4.26
CA SER A 40 1.60 13.55 4.09
C SER A 40 1.90 12.44 5.10
N PHE A 41 3.08 12.44 5.73
CA PHE A 41 3.43 11.47 6.78
C PHE A 41 2.53 11.59 8.01
N LEU A 42 1.97 12.78 8.26
CA LEU A 42 1.02 12.98 9.35
C LEU A 42 -0.24 12.13 9.16
N VAL A 43 -0.72 11.95 7.93
CA VAL A 43 -1.87 11.08 7.63
C VAL A 43 -1.55 9.63 8.01
N ILE A 44 -0.38 9.14 7.63
CA ILE A 44 0.10 7.79 7.98
C ILE A 44 0.17 7.63 9.51
N SER A 45 0.71 8.63 10.22
CA SER A 45 0.81 8.60 11.68
C SER A 45 -0.56 8.57 12.35
N TYR A 46 -1.55 9.31 11.84
CA TYR A 46 -2.90 9.30 12.38
C TYR A 46 -3.61 7.97 12.14
N ILE A 47 -3.42 7.36 10.96
CA ILE A 47 -3.97 6.04 10.66
C ILE A 47 -3.36 4.97 11.58
N LEU A 48 -2.04 4.96 11.77
CA LEU A 48 -1.37 4.01 12.67
C LEU A 48 -1.78 4.21 14.13
N ASN A 49 -1.87 5.46 14.59
CA ASN A 49 -2.35 5.76 15.95
C ASN A 49 -3.81 5.35 16.14
N ALA A 50 -4.66 5.52 15.13
CA ALA A 50 -6.05 5.05 15.17
C ALA A 50 -6.12 3.51 15.19
N ALA A 51 -5.29 2.84 14.38
CA ALA A 51 -5.21 1.38 14.37
C ALA A 51 -4.74 0.81 15.72
N ALA A 52 -3.74 1.43 16.35
CA ALA A 52 -3.28 1.04 17.67
C ALA A 52 -4.37 1.16 18.76
N ARG A 53 -5.28 2.13 18.62
CA ARG A 53 -6.46 2.29 19.50
C ARG A 53 -7.60 1.31 19.21
N LEU A 54 -7.53 0.61 18.08
CA LEU A 54 -8.52 -0.36 17.61
C LEU A 54 -7.92 -1.77 17.55
N SER A 55 -7.03 -2.09 18.49
CA SER A 55 -6.25 -3.34 18.52
C SER A 55 -7.10 -4.61 18.60
N GLU A 56 -8.36 -4.51 19.03
CA GLU A 56 -9.32 -5.61 19.01
C GLU A 56 -9.79 -5.99 17.58
N PHE A 57 -9.65 -5.08 16.61
CA PHE A 57 -10.12 -5.26 15.24
C PHE A 57 -8.98 -5.38 14.23
N VAL A 58 -7.89 -4.66 14.46
CA VAL A 58 -6.76 -4.58 13.55
C VAL A 58 -5.43 -4.70 14.26
N VAL A 59 -4.44 -5.23 13.56
CA VAL A 59 -3.06 -5.31 13.99
C VAL A 59 -2.14 -4.55 13.05
N SER A 60 -1.17 -3.89 13.66
CA SER A 60 -0.01 -3.27 13.01
C SER A 60 1.23 -3.60 13.82
N SER A 61 2.34 -3.90 13.16
CA SER A 61 3.62 -4.11 13.85
C SER A 61 4.40 -2.81 13.94
N GLU A 62 5.16 -2.63 15.02
CA GLU A 62 6.02 -1.47 15.20
C GLU A 62 7.07 -1.40 14.07
N GLY A 63 7.25 -0.21 13.50
CA GLY A 63 8.14 0.00 12.36
C GLY A 63 7.61 -0.53 11.01
N GLN A 64 6.37 -1.04 10.96
CA GLN A 64 5.70 -1.42 9.72
C GLN A 64 4.59 -0.43 9.38
N LEU A 65 4.52 -0.05 8.10
CA LEU A 65 3.46 0.77 7.53
C LEU A 65 2.37 -0.12 6.94
N SER A 66 1.91 -1.11 7.70
CA SER A 66 0.87 -2.02 7.25
C SER A 66 -0.12 -2.36 8.35
N ILE A 67 -1.38 -2.54 7.96
CA ILE A 67 -2.49 -2.92 8.84
C ILE A 67 -3.08 -4.23 8.32
N GLN A 68 -3.43 -5.12 9.23
CA GLN A 68 -4.11 -6.38 8.95
C GLN A 68 -5.31 -6.52 9.90
N LYS A 69 -6.35 -7.22 9.46
CA LYS A 69 -7.48 -7.56 10.33
C LYS A 69 -7.04 -8.56 11.39
N GLN A 70 -7.37 -8.32 12.66
CA GLN A 70 -7.01 -9.21 13.78
C GLN A 70 -7.63 -10.60 13.62
N ASN A 71 -8.92 -10.64 13.32
CA ASN A 71 -9.65 -11.88 13.10
C ASN A 71 -9.74 -12.17 11.59
N PRO A 72 -9.52 -13.42 11.14
CA PRO A 72 -9.65 -13.76 9.72
C PRO A 72 -11.05 -13.43 9.17
N TYR A 73 -11.14 -13.32 7.85
CA TYR A 73 -12.45 -13.28 7.21
C TYR A 73 -13.09 -14.67 7.25
N PRO A 74 -14.44 -14.76 7.38
CA PRO A 74 -15.13 -16.03 7.22
C PRO A 74 -14.79 -16.66 5.85
N PRO A 75 -14.63 -18.00 5.76
CA PRO A 75 -14.26 -18.68 4.53
C PRO A 75 -15.16 -18.32 3.35
N GLU A 76 -16.45 -18.14 3.59
CA GLU A 76 -17.46 -17.83 2.57
C GLU A 76 -17.20 -16.47 1.89
N VAL A 77 -16.67 -15.52 2.66
CA VAL A 77 -16.27 -14.19 2.15
C VAL A 77 -15.02 -14.29 1.29
N ILE A 78 -14.09 -15.18 1.65
CA ILE A 78 -12.86 -15.40 0.88
C ILE A 78 -13.19 -16.10 -0.43
N GLU A 79 -13.98 -17.19 -0.38
CA GLU A 79 -14.36 -17.97 -1.56
C GLU A 79 -15.14 -17.16 -2.59
N SER A 80 -16.15 -16.39 -2.15
CA SER A 80 -16.92 -15.52 -3.04
C SER A 80 -16.05 -14.46 -3.74
N SER A 81 -15.02 -13.94 -3.07
CA SER A 81 -14.07 -12.99 -3.67
C SER A 81 -13.13 -13.62 -4.71
N ILE A 82 -12.97 -14.94 -4.69
CA ILE A 82 -12.18 -15.68 -5.67
C ILE A 82 -13.01 -15.97 -6.91
N THR A 83 -14.29 -16.31 -6.74
CA THR A 83 -15.21 -16.70 -7.84
C THR A 83 -15.67 -15.54 -8.72
N GLN A 84 -15.68 -14.29 -8.22
CA GLN A 84 -16.17 -13.12 -8.96
C GLN A 84 -15.17 -12.54 -9.99
N GLU A 85 -13.94 -13.05 -10.10
CA GLU A 85 -12.92 -12.46 -10.96
C GLU A 85 -12.75 -13.17 -12.32
N SER A 86 -12.58 -12.37 -13.37
CA SER A 86 -12.28 -12.81 -14.74
C SER A 86 -10.92 -13.51 -14.85
N ASP A 87 -10.82 -14.51 -15.73
CA ASP A 87 -9.63 -15.34 -16.01
C ASP A 87 -8.50 -14.61 -16.77
N ALA A 88 -8.36 -13.29 -16.62
CA ALA A 88 -7.23 -12.56 -17.17
C ALA A 88 -5.93 -12.99 -16.47
N LEU A 89 -5.28 -14.00 -17.04
CA LEU A 89 -4.14 -14.72 -16.44
C LEU A 89 -2.80 -14.00 -16.67
N GLU A 90 -2.78 -12.92 -17.46
CA GLU A 90 -1.54 -12.27 -17.86
C GLU A 90 -1.18 -11.09 -16.96
N SER A 91 0.04 -11.11 -16.44
CA SER A 91 0.66 -9.94 -15.81
C SER A 91 0.77 -8.81 -16.82
N MET A 92 0.39 -7.60 -16.42
CA MET A 92 0.53 -6.40 -17.26
C MET A 92 1.89 -5.76 -17.00
N TRP A 93 2.57 -5.38 -18.08
CA TRP A 93 3.78 -4.57 -17.97
C TRP A 93 3.41 -3.09 -17.98
N THR A 94 3.94 -2.34 -17.01
CA THR A 94 3.69 -0.90 -16.89
C THR A 94 5.03 -0.17 -16.80
N GLY A 95 5.20 0.87 -17.62
CA GLY A 95 6.36 1.76 -17.52
C GLY A 95 6.26 2.67 -16.30
N ALA A 96 7.40 2.88 -15.63
CA ALA A 96 7.55 3.81 -14.53
C ALA A 96 8.93 4.48 -14.61
N ILE A 97 9.16 5.45 -13.74
CA ILE A 97 10.41 6.20 -13.65
C ILE A 97 10.99 5.97 -12.26
N HIS A 98 12.28 5.62 -12.19
CA HIS A 98 13.03 5.52 -10.95
C HIS A 98 13.86 6.79 -10.75
N ILE A 99 13.64 7.47 -9.63
CA ILE A 99 14.32 8.74 -9.30
C ILE A 99 15.31 8.43 -8.19
N PRO A 100 16.63 8.38 -8.46
CA PRO A 100 17.59 8.05 -7.43
C PRO A 100 17.69 9.14 -6.36
N PHE A 101 18.00 8.74 -5.14
CA PHE A 101 18.30 9.68 -4.04
C PHE A 101 19.53 10.56 -4.32
N MET A 102 20.54 10.03 -5.01
CA MET A 102 21.79 10.73 -5.33
C MET A 102 21.61 11.57 -6.59
N LEU A 103 21.92 12.87 -6.52
CA LEU A 103 21.78 13.82 -7.63
C LEU A 103 22.70 13.50 -8.81
N GLU A 104 23.80 12.78 -8.56
CA GLU A 104 24.77 12.38 -9.57
C GLU A 104 24.29 11.18 -10.40
N LYS A 105 23.27 10.45 -9.92
CA LYS A 105 22.71 9.30 -10.63
C LYS A 105 21.62 9.76 -11.60
N ALA A 106 21.61 9.16 -12.78
CA ALA A 106 20.60 9.42 -13.78
C ALA A 106 19.23 8.88 -13.34
N ILE A 107 18.18 9.59 -13.75
CA ILE A 107 16.81 9.08 -13.71
C ILE A 107 16.69 7.97 -14.76
N GLU A 108 16.11 6.83 -14.37
CA GLU A 108 16.05 5.66 -15.24
C GLU A 108 14.59 5.23 -15.49
N PRO A 109 14.21 4.94 -16.75
CA PRO A 109 12.94 4.29 -17.02
C PRO A 109 13.02 2.84 -16.51
N VAL A 110 11.96 2.41 -15.85
CA VAL A 110 11.84 1.06 -15.31
C VAL A 110 10.54 0.43 -15.77
N THR A 111 10.53 -0.86 -16.01
CA THR A 111 9.30 -1.61 -16.25
C THR A 111 8.92 -2.37 -14.99
N LEU A 112 7.66 -2.22 -14.59
CA LEU A 112 7.03 -2.94 -13.51
C LEU A 112 6.18 -4.08 -14.10
N GLN A 113 6.41 -5.29 -13.63
CA GLN A 113 5.52 -6.41 -13.92
C GLN A 113 4.41 -6.42 -12.88
N VAL A 114 3.23 -5.94 -13.24
CA VAL A 114 2.08 -5.88 -12.35
C VAL A 114 1.29 -7.17 -12.51
N PRO A 115 1.18 -8.01 -11.47
CA PRO A 115 0.37 -9.22 -11.56
C PRO A 115 -1.10 -8.84 -11.71
N SER A 116 -1.82 -9.49 -12.64
CA SER A 116 -3.28 -9.31 -12.79
C SER A 116 -4.03 -9.70 -11.50
N LYS A 117 -3.49 -10.69 -10.79
CA LYS A 117 -3.96 -11.18 -9.49
C LYS A 117 -2.85 -10.98 -8.45
N GLY A 118 -3.07 -10.07 -7.50
CA GLY A 118 -2.08 -9.83 -6.44
C GLY A 118 -2.14 -8.41 -5.90
N TYR A 119 -1.16 -8.03 -5.10
CA TYR A 119 -1.03 -6.67 -4.58
C TYR A 119 0.04 -5.94 -5.40
N HIS A 120 -0.38 -5.11 -6.37
CA HIS A 120 0.51 -4.43 -7.33
C HIS A 120 1.66 -3.65 -6.68
N VAL A 121 1.45 -3.20 -5.45
CA VAL A 121 2.41 -2.48 -4.61
C VAL A 121 3.62 -3.34 -4.25
N ASP A 122 3.48 -4.67 -4.21
CA ASP A 122 4.60 -5.60 -4.00
C ASP A 122 5.60 -5.55 -5.17
N ALA A 123 5.12 -5.39 -6.41
CA ALA A 123 5.97 -5.25 -7.59
C ALA A 123 6.79 -3.95 -7.54
N ILE A 124 6.21 -2.87 -7.00
CA ILE A 124 6.92 -1.61 -6.78
C ILE A 124 8.01 -1.80 -5.72
N ALA A 125 7.66 -2.37 -4.56
CA ALA A 125 8.60 -2.63 -3.47
C ALA A 125 9.80 -3.46 -3.95
N GLN A 126 9.56 -4.53 -4.70
CA GLN A 126 10.60 -5.35 -5.30
C GLN A 126 11.49 -4.52 -6.24
N LYS A 127 10.91 -3.66 -7.08
CA LYS A 127 11.66 -2.88 -8.06
C LYS A 127 12.63 -1.89 -7.42
N ILE A 128 12.25 -1.31 -6.29
CA ILE A 128 13.09 -0.36 -5.53
C ILE A 128 13.96 -1.05 -4.46
N GLY A 129 14.00 -2.38 -4.42
CA GLY A 129 14.86 -3.14 -3.51
C GLY A 129 14.37 -3.19 -2.06
N LEU A 130 13.08 -2.94 -1.80
CA LEU A 130 12.49 -3.19 -0.48
C LEU A 130 12.17 -4.68 -0.30
N PRO A 131 12.28 -5.22 0.93
CA PRO A 131 11.94 -6.61 1.21
C PRO A 131 10.45 -6.89 1.05
N ASP A 132 9.60 -5.91 1.34
CA ASP A 132 8.16 -6.00 1.17
C ASP A 132 7.52 -4.61 1.04
N ALA A 133 6.24 -4.58 0.66
CA ALA A 133 5.46 -3.35 0.58
C ALA A 133 5.02 -2.78 1.93
N LYS A 134 5.32 -3.43 3.07
CA LYS A 134 4.96 -2.89 4.40
C LYS A 134 5.79 -1.65 4.75
N ARG A 135 6.84 -1.35 3.99
CA ARG A 135 7.68 -0.16 4.17
C ARG A 135 7.48 0.90 3.08
N LEU A 136 6.60 0.63 2.11
CA LEU A 136 6.43 1.52 0.97
C LEU A 136 5.62 2.76 1.35
N LEU A 137 6.08 3.92 0.87
CA LEU A 137 5.39 5.19 0.98
C LEU A 137 4.87 5.63 -0.39
N ALA A 138 3.56 5.81 -0.48
CA ALA A 138 2.88 6.38 -1.64
C ALA A 138 2.66 7.88 -1.46
N SER A 139 2.90 8.66 -2.52
CA SER A 139 2.54 10.07 -2.58
C SER A 139 1.05 10.23 -2.92
N ARG A 140 0.49 11.44 -2.71
CA ARG A 140 -0.95 11.71 -2.93
C ARG A 140 -1.37 11.73 -4.40
N TYR A 141 -0.44 11.89 -5.33
CA TYR A 141 -0.73 11.96 -6.76
C TYR A 141 -0.07 10.75 -7.42
N SER A 142 -0.87 9.71 -7.61
CA SER A 142 -0.47 8.38 -8.10
C SER A 142 0.04 8.32 -9.55
N GLU A 143 0.45 9.45 -10.12
CA GLU A 143 1.08 9.51 -11.45
C GLU A 143 2.58 9.82 -11.37
N THR A 144 3.11 10.12 -10.18
CA THR A 144 4.55 10.35 -10.00
C THR A 144 5.02 9.63 -8.74
N PHE A 145 5.60 8.45 -8.96
CA PHE A 145 6.38 7.75 -7.94
C PHE A 145 7.70 8.50 -7.79
N ILE A 146 7.84 9.26 -6.70
CA ILE A 146 9.11 9.85 -6.28
C ILE A 146 9.61 8.99 -5.14
N TRP A 147 10.62 8.15 -5.36
CA TRP A 147 11.64 7.70 -4.40
C TRP A 147 12.78 6.99 -5.14
#